data_AF-A0A7K0KNU8-F1
#
_entry.id   AF-A0A7K0KNU8-F1
#
_cell.length_a   1.000
_cell.length_b   1.000
_cell.length_c   1.000
_cell.angle_alpha   90.00
_cell.angle_beta   90.00
_cell.angle_gamma   90.00
#
_symmetry.space_group_name_H-M   'P 1'
#
loop_
_entity.id
_entity.type
_entity.pdbx_description
1 polymer ?
#
loop_
_entity_poly.entity_id
_entity_poly.type
_entity_poly.pdbx_seq_one_letter_code
_entity_poly.pdbx_strand_id
1 'polypeptide(L)'
;MDHEHTARLAELLAAGERAAFHGRPDAGIEPLRRALEVAAPADAESAAATWLLGVCLAACGRYGSAMAVLEPLARTSPTEPERALFASFAAASLASVARQLGRHSDARRLDQRALDLAGEAPEARFDAALGLASDAVGLGELEAAEASATTAIALAEGRTDWWRQRVRLDWVRSEIDMLRGDSASGVIRTNRAISLAETSGAPRHVAKGLLLRGVAQVQAGSLDEAVSSLRRAATLAESLGAAPLAWPAWALIGALTAEARPSESATALASARAGVRTIADDLPPPLAQTWLERPDIVELLAP
;
A
#
# COMPACT_ATOMS: atom_id res chain seq x y z
N MET A 1 -11.35 -29.35 16.49
CA MET A 1 -11.95 -28.84 15.24
C MET A 1 -12.20 -30.02 14.32
N ASP A 2 -13.36 -30.05 13.69
CA ASP A 2 -13.69 -31.07 12.68
C ASP A 2 -12.89 -30.85 11.40
N HIS A 3 -12.54 -31.91 10.66
CA HIS A 3 -11.73 -31.84 9.45
C HIS A 3 -12.38 -30.93 8.38
N GLU A 4 -13.72 -30.95 8.30
CA GLU A 4 -14.50 -30.10 7.40
C GLU A 4 -14.36 -28.60 7.76
N HIS A 5 -14.35 -28.26 9.05
CA HIS A 5 -14.17 -26.88 9.52
C HIS A 5 -12.77 -26.34 9.19
N THR A 6 -11.73 -27.14 9.37
CA THR A 6 -10.35 -26.75 9.05
C THR A 6 -10.15 -26.59 7.54
N ALA A 7 -10.68 -27.50 6.73
CA ALA A 7 -10.63 -27.38 5.26
C ALA A 7 -11.34 -26.10 4.79
N ARG A 8 -12.51 -25.81 5.36
CA ARG A 8 -13.29 -24.61 5.02
C ARG A 8 -12.54 -23.31 5.35
N LEU A 9 -11.91 -23.23 6.53
CA LEU A 9 -11.14 -22.05 6.93
C LEU A 9 -9.95 -21.81 5.99
N ALA A 10 -9.23 -22.87 5.62
CA ALA A 10 -8.11 -22.79 4.68
C ALA A 10 -8.56 -22.29 3.29
N GLU A 11 -9.70 -22.74 2.77
CA GLU A 11 -10.26 -22.24 1.50
C GLU A 11 -10.58 -20.74 1.55
N LEU A 12 -11.18 -20.28 2.64
CA LEU A 12 -11.55 -18.88 2.83
C LEU A 12 -10.32 -17.97 2.93
N LEU A 13 -9.31 -18.39 3.69
CA LEU A 13 -8.02 -17.70 3.78
C LEU A 13 -7.32 -17.62 2.42
N ALA A 14 -7.25 -18.75 1.70
CA ALA A 14 -6.63 -18.79 0.39
C ALA A 14 -7.37 -17.90 -0.64
N ALA A 15 -8.70 -17.81 -0.56
CA ALA A 15 -9.48 -16.88 -1.39
C ALA A 15 -9.17 -15.42 -1.04
N GLY A 16 -9.07 -15.09 0.25
CA GLY A 16 -8.70 -13.77 0.74
C GLY A 16 -7.29 -13.35 0.32
N GLU A 17 -6.31 -14.23 0.47
CA GLU A 17 -4.92 -13.99 0.06
C GLU A 17 -4.80 -13.75 -1.44
N ARG A 18 -5.44 -14.60 -2.26
CA ARG A 18 -5.50 -14.41 -3.71
C ARG A 18 -6.09 -13.05 -4.08
N ALA A 19 -7.17 -12.63 -3.43
CA ALA A 19 -7.75 -11.31 -3.66
C ALA A 19 -6.83 -10.16 -3.23
N ALA A 20 -6.14 -10.28 -2.09
CA ALA A 20 -5.26 -9.25 -1.54
C ALA A 20 -4.03 -8.96 -2.43
N PHE A 21 -3.48 -10.00 -3.07
CA PHE A 21 -2.20 -9.92 -3.77
C PHE A 21 -2.26 -10.16 -5.28
N HIS A 22 -3.19 -11.00 -5.75
CA HIS A 22 -3.26 -11.47 -7.13
C HIS A 22 -4.55 -11.09 -7.87
N GLY A 23 -5.50 -10.44 -7.20
CA GLY A 23 -6.82 -10.16 -7.76
C GLY A 23 -7.37 -8.79 -7.38
N ARG A 24 -8.68 -8.67 -7.49
CA ARG A 24 -9.42 -7.50 -7.00
C ARG A 24 -9.54 -7.59 -5.47
N PRO A 25 -9.11 -6.57 -4.71
CA PRO A 25 -9.11 -6.64 -3.25
C PRO A 25 -10.51 -6.76 -2.64
N ASP A 26 -11.53 -6.19 -3.30
CA ASP A 26 -12.94 -6.23 -2.87
C ASP A 26 -13.47 -7.68 -2.75
N ALA A 27 -13.06 -8.57 -3.66
CA ALA A 27 -13.45 -9.97 -3.68
C ALA A 27 -12.96 -10.77 -2.45
N GLY A 28 -11.95 -10.27 -1.73
CA GLY A 28 -11.42 -10.90 -0.53
C GLY A 28 -12.21 -10.59 0.74
N ILE A 29 -12.97 -9.49 0.76
CA ILE A 29 -13.59 -8.96 1.99
C ILE A 29 -14.58 -9.96 2.59
N GLU A 30 -15.51 -10.48 1.79
CA GLU A 30 -16.54 -11.40 2.28
C GLU A 30 -15.98 -12.78 2.69
N PRO A 31 -15.11 -13.45 1.91
CA PRO A 31 -14.43 -14.66 2.35
C PRO A 31 -13.69 -14.49 3.69
N LEU A 32 -13.01 -13.36 3.89
CA LEU A 32 -12.25 -13.11 5.11
C LEU A 32 -13.15 -12.82 6.32
N ARG A 33 -14.30 -12.16 6.14
CA ARG A 33 -15.31 -12.04 7.20
C ARG A 33 -15.82 -13.40 7.65
N ARG A 34 -16.14 -14.28 6.70
CA ARG A 34 -16.54 -15.67 7.00
C ARG A 34 -15.43 -16.46 7.66
N ALA A 35 -14.17 -16.24 7.28
CA ALA A 35 -13.03 -16.87 7.96
C ALA A 35 -12.98 -16.47 9.44
N LEU A 36 -13.24 -15.19 9.76
CA LEU A 36 -13.29 -14.70 11.14
C LEU A 36 -14.47 -15.24 11.95
N GLU A 37 -15.59 -15.56 11.31
CA GLU A 37 -16.74 -16.20 11.96
C GLU A 37 -16.47 -17.67 12.33
N VAL A 38 -15.62 -18.35 11.55
CA VAL A 38 -15.30 -19.78 11.71
C VAL A 38 -14.06 -20.00 12.58
N ALA A 39 -13.06 -19.13 12.51
CA ALA A 39 -11.82 -19.25 13.27
C ALA A 39 -12.03 -18.93 14.75
N ALA A 40 -11.36 -19.65 15.65
CA ALA A 40 -11.40 -19.27 17.07
C ALA A 40 -10.62 -17.95 17.27
N PRO A 41 -11.10 -17.02 18.12
CA PRO A 41 -10.48 -15.70 18.27
C PRO A 41 -9.01 -15.70 18.72
N ALA A 42 -8.54 -16.79 19.32
CA ALA A 42 -7.16 -16.92 19.79
C ALA A 42 -6.21 -17.53 18.76
N ASP A 43 -6.71 -18.03 17.62
CA ASP A 43 -5.93 -18.79 16.65
C ASP A 43 -5.14 -17.87 15.71
N ALA A 44 -4.01 -18.37 15.20
CA ALA A 44 -3.17 -17.64 14.26
C ALA A 44 -3.92 -17.35 12.94
N GLU A 45 -4.80 -18.25 12.52
CA GLU A 45 -5.67 -18.11 11.36
C GLU A 45 -6.64 -16.93 11.50
N SER A 46 -7.12 -16.65 12.71
CA SER A 46 -7.96 -15.48 12.98
C SER A 46 -7.15 -14.18 12.83
N ALA A 47 -5.90 -14.18 13.32
CA ALA A 47 -4.99 -13.05 13.12
C ALA A 47 -4.62 -12.85 11.64
N ALA A 48 -4.38 -13.95 10.90
CA ALA A 48 -4.13 -13.93 9.47
C ALA A 48 -5.32 -13.36 8.68
N ALA A 49 -6.54 -13.85 8.97
CA ALA A 49 -7.77 -13.36 8.35
C ALA A 49 -8.00 -11.87 8.64
N THR A 50 -7.74 -11.44 9.88
CA THR A 50 -7.86 -10.03 10.30
C THR A 50 -6.89 -9.15 9.52
N TRP A 51 -5.61 -9.57 9.42
CA TRP A 51 -4.61 -8.84 8.66
C TRP A 51 -4.97 -8.75 7.17
N LEU A 52 -5.29 -9.87 6.53
CA LEU A 52 -5.68 -9.90 5.12
C LEU A 52 -6.92 -9.05 4.86
N LEU A 53 -7.90 -9.05 5.77
CA LEU A 53 -9.11 -8.23 5.64
C LEU A 53 -8.75 -6.74 5.66
N GLY A 54 -7.87 -6.33 6.58
CA GLY A 54 -7.33 -4.98 6.62
C GLY A 54 -6.58 -4.60 5.34
N VAL A 55 -5.77 -5.50 4.78
CA VAL A 55 -5.07 -5.28 3.50
C VAL A 55 -6.06 -5.06 2.35
N CYS A 56 -7.09 -5.89 2.24
CA CYS A 56 -8.15 -5.74 1.23
C CYS A 56 -8.88 -4.40 1.37
N LEU A 57 -9.32 -4.07 2.59
CA LEU A 57 -10.01 -2.81 2.87
C LEU A 57 -9.14 -1.58 2.54
N ALA A 58 -7.89 -1.59 2.99
CA ALA A 58 -6.95 -0.50 2.72
C ALA A 58 -6.66 -0.38 1.22
N ALA A 59 -6.51 -1.50 0.50
CA ALA A 59 -6.30 -1.49 -0.94
C ALA A 59 -7.49 -0.89 -1.71
N CYS A 60 -8.72 -1.06 -1.21
CA CYS A 60 -9.93 -0.41 -1.75
C CYS A 60 -10.08 1.07 -1.35
N GLY A 61 -9.22 1.61 -0.51
CA GLY A 61 -9.37 2.97 0.04
C GLY A 61 -10.36 3.07 1.20
N ARG A 62 -10.82 1.95 1.74
CA ARG A 62 -11.68 1.89 2.94
C ARG A 62 -10.82 1.97 4.19
N TYR A 63 -10.19 3.12 4.41
CA TYR A 63 -9.20 3.31 5.46
C TYR A 63 -9.76 3.28 6.86
N GLY A 64 -10.93 3.87 7.13
CA GLY A 64 -11.55 3.78 8.45
C GLY A 64 -11.90 2.35 8.82
N SER A 65 -12.45 1.61 7.86
CA SER A 65 -12.74 0.19 8.01
C SER A 65 -11.47 -0.65 8.21
N ALA A 66 -10.41 -0.38 7.45
CA ALA A 66 -9.13 -1.06 7.61
C ALA A 66 -8.54 -0.81 9.01
N MET A 67 -8.56 0.44 9.49
CA MET A 67 -8.10 0.80 10.82
C MET A 67 -8.91 0.08 11.90
N ALA A 68 -10.24 0.08 11.81
CA ALA A 68 -11.11 -0.59 12.77
C ALA A 68 -10.82 -2.09 12.93
N VAL A 69 -10.44 -2.77 11.84
CA VAL A 69 -10.09 -4.20 11.85
C VAL A 69 -8.67 -4.44 12.34
N LEU A 70 -7.70 -3.61 11.93
CA LEU A 70 -6.28 -3.83 12.20
C LEU A 70 -5.83 -3.35 13.58
N GLU A 71 -6.42 -2.27 14.11
CA GLU A 71 -5.99 -1.67 15.38
C GLU A 71 -6.02 -2.63 16.57
N PRO A 72 -7.09 -3.41 16.80
CA PRO A 72 -7.10 -4.37 17.91
C PRO A 72 -5.94 -5.36 17.84
N LEU A 73 -5.63 -5.87 16.65
CA LEU A 73 -4.54 -6.82 16.43
C LEU A 73 -3.16 -6.16 16.63
N ALA A 74 -2.94 -4.97 16.08
CA ALA A 74 -1.67 -4.23 16.21
C ALA A 74 -1.34 -3.79 17.65
N ARG A 75 -2.37 -3.61 18.50
CA ARG A 75 -2.21 -3.25 19.92
C ARG A 75 -1.88 -4.45 20.81
N THR A 76 -2.03 -5.68 20.32
CA THR A 76 -1.66 -6.88 21.09
C THR A 76 -0.14 -7.05 21.14
N SER A 77 0.35 -7.74 22.18
CA SER A 77 1.74 -8.20 22.31
C SER A 77 1.74 -9.70 22.60
N PRO A 78 1.33 -10.55 21.65
CA PRO A 78 1.23 -11.99 21.89
C PRO A 78 2.61 -12.60 22.07
N THR A 79 2.70 -13.61 22.93
CA THR A 79 3.92 -14.40 23.14
C THR A 79 4.10 -15.48 22.08
N GLU A 80 3.01 -15.87 21.40
CA GLU A 80 3.05 -16.86 20.33
C GLU A 80 3.67 -16.26 19.05
N PRO A 81 4.74 -16.85 18.48
CA PRO A 81 5.45 -16.27 17.34
C PRO A 81 4.57 -15.98 16.11
N GLU A 82 3.65 -16.88 15.76
CA GLU A 82 2.77 -16.72 14.60
C GLU A 82 1.77 -15.57 14.80
N ARG A 83 1.27 -15.38 16.03
CA ARG A 83 0.38 -14.25 16.33
C ARG A 83 1.15 -12.94 16.38
N ALA A 84 2.39 -12.96 16.87
CA ALA A 84 3.28 -11.79 16.87
C ALA A 84 3.61 -11.33 15.45
N LEU A 85 3.82 -12.28 14.53
CA LEU A 85 3.98 -12.04 13.10
C LEU A 85 2.79 -11.25 12.53
N PHE A 86 1.56 -11.70 12.75
CA PHE A 86 0.38 -11.00 12.22
C PHE A 86 0.08 -9.67 12.96
N ALA A 87 0.43 -9.55 14.24
CA ALA A 87 0.37 -8.27 14.95
C ALA A 87 1.36 -7.24 14.35
N SER A 88 2.58 -7.68 14.00
CA SER A 88 3.56 -6.87 13.29
C SER A 88 3.04 -6.45 11.91
N PHE A 89 2.51 -7.38 11.11
CA PHE A 89 1.92 -7.07 9.82
C PHE A 89 0.72 -6.12 9.91
N ALA A 90 -0.11 -6.23 10.95
CA ALA A 90 -1.21 -5.31 11.18
C ALA A 90 -0.70 -3.89 11.48
N ALA A 91 0.32 -3.75 12.33
CA ALA A 91 0.96 -2.47 12.62
C ALA A 91 1.57 -1.84 11.34
N ALA A 92 2.30 -2.61 10.53
CA ALA A 92 2.86 -2.13 9.26
C ALA A 92 1.78 -1.76 8.23
N SER A 93 0.64 -2.45 8.24
CA SER A 93 -0.50 -2.13 7.37
C SER A 93 -1.20 -0.83 7.79
N LEU A 94 -1.33 -0.59 9.10
CA LEU A 94 -1.79 0.70 9.63
C LEU A 94 -0.81 1.83 9.28
N ALA A 95 0.50 1.57 9.37
CA ALA A 95 1.53 2.53 8.98
C ALA A 95 1.38 2.91 7.49
N SER A 96 1.14 1.92 6.64
CA SER A 96 0.85 2.15 5.21
C SER A 96 -0.38 3.04 5.00
N VAL A 97 -1.47 2.81 5.73
CA VAL A 97 -2.65 3.69 5.70
C VAL A 97 -2.30 5.11 6.14
N ALA A 98 -1.55 5.27 7.22
CA ALA A 98 -1.09 6.59 7.69
C ALA A 98 -0.23 7.31 6.63
N ARG A 99 0.67 6.61 5.92
CA ARG A 99 1.41 7.17 4.77
C ARG A 99 0.50 7.65 3.65
N GLN A 100 -0.52 6.88 3.28
CA GLN A 100 -1.46 7.30 2.23
C GLN A 100 -2.24 8.56 2.64
N LEU A 101 -2.50 8.72 3.94
CA LEU A 101 -3.09 9.92 4.52
C LEU A 101 -2.08 11.08 4.70
N GLY A 102 -0.80 10.91 4.36
CA GLY A 102 0.25 11.94 4.50
C GLY A 102 0.77 12.09 5.93
N ARG A 103 0.43 11.17 6.82
CA ARG A 103 0.77 11.21 8.25
C ARG A 103 2.04 10.41 8.54
N HIS A 104 3.14 10.81 7.91
CA HIS A 104 4.40 10.05 7.93
C HIS A 104 5.01 9.87 9.34
N SER A 105 4.89 10.87 10.22
CA SER A 105 5.35 10.73 11.61
C SER A 105 4.54 9.70 12.40
N ASP A 106 3.25 9.57 12.11
CA ASP A 106 2.38 8.58 12.76
C ASP A 106 2.65 7.18 12.21
N ALA A 107 2.87 7.10 10.90
CA ALA A 107 3.30 5.89 10.23
C ALA A 107 4.63 5.35 10.79
N ARG A 108 5.62 6.22 11.03
CA ARG A 108 6.89 5.86 11.67
C ARG A 108 6.71 5.19 13.03
N ARG A 109 5.80 5.71 13.87
CA ARG A 109 5.51 5.10 15.18
C ARG A 109 4.90 3.71 15.03
N LEU A 110 4.05 3.52 14.02
CA LEU A 110 3.43 2.24 13.73
C LEU A 110 4.43 1.22 13.15
N ASP A 111 5.34 1.64 12.27
CA ASP A 111 6.38 0.75 11.74
C ASP A 111 7.47 0.44 12.78
N GLN A 112 7.78 1.36 13.69
CA GLN A 112 8.62 1.03 14.86
C GLN A 112 7.94 -0.02 15.74
N ARG A 113 6.62 0.13 16.00
CA ARG A 113 5.84 -0.89 16.69
C ARG A 113 5.84 -2.22 15.93
N ALA A 114 5.73 -2.20 14.61
CA ALA A 114 5.82 -3.40 13.79
C ALA A 114 7.18 -4.08 13.95
N LEU A 115 8.27 -3.31 14.00
CA LEU A 115 9.62 -3.82 14.22
C LEU A 115 9.76 -4.44 15.62
N ASP A 116 9.23 -3.80 16.65
CA ASP A 116 9.26 -4.32 18.03
C ASP A 116 8.49 -5.65 18.13
N LEU A 117 7.37 -5.79 17.40
CA LEU A 117 6.56 -7.01 17.34
C LEU A 117 7.16 -8.10 16.46
N ALA A 118 8.02 -7.75 15.50
CA ALA A 118 8.55 -8.68 14.51
C ALA A 118 9.40 -9.79 15.14
N GLY A 119 10.01 -9.54 16.30
CA GLY A 119 10.96 -10.46 16.93
C GLY A 119 12.03 -10.87 15.93
N GLU A 120 12.28 -12.18 15.81
CA GLU A 120 13.24 -12.74 14.85
C GLU A 120 12.60 -13.16 13.51
N ALA A 121 11.31 -12.89 13.28
CA ALA A 121 10.63 -13.27 12.05
C ALA A 121 11.15 -12.42 10.86
N PRO A 122 11.86 -13.00 9.88
CA PRO A 122 12.56 -12.21 8.87
C PRO A 122 11.61 -11.37 8.01
N GLU A 123 10.43 -11.91 7.68
CA GLU A 123 9.45 -11.22 6.85
C GLU A 123 8.84 -10.00 7.56
N ALA A 124 8.52 -10.12 8.85
CA ALA A 124 8.03 -9.01 9.66
C ALA A 124 9.10 -7.90 9.81
N ARG A 125 10.35 -8.29 10.09
CA ARG A 125 11.46 -7.34 10.19
C ARG A 125 11.70 -6.62 8.86
N PHE A 126 11.59 -7.34 7.74
CA PHE A 126 11.71 -6.75 6.41
C PHE A 126 10.60 -5.72 6.18
N ASP A 127 9.34 -6.08 6.45
CA ASP A 127 8.20 -5.20 6.22
C ASP A 127 8.28 -3.94 7.07
N ALA A 128 8.70 -4.06 8.34
CA ALA A 128 8.89 -2.92 9.23
C ALA A 128 10.07 -2.03 8.82
N ALA A 129 11.23 -2.60 8.48
CA ALA A 129 12.40 -1.85 8.00
C ALA A 129 12.10 -1.10 6.69
N LEU A 130 11.39 -1.76 5.77
CA LEU A 130 10.96 -1.13 4.53
C LEU A 130 9.93 -0.01 4.77
N GLY A 131 9.03 -0.21 5.74
CA GLY A 131 8.08 0.80 6.20
C GLY A 131 8.77 2.06 6.74
N LEU A 132 9.74 1.88 7.65
CA LEU A 132 10.58 2.95 8.19
C LEU A 132 11.33 3.73 7.11
N ALA A 133 11.84 3.02 6.08
CA ALA A 133 12.46 3.67 4.93
C ALA A 133 11.46 4.55 4.16
N SER A 134 10.25 4.04 3.92
CA SER A 134 9.18 4.78 3.24
C SER A 134 8.68 5.98 4.07
N ASP A 135 8.66 5.87 5.40
CA ASP A 135 8.35 6.99 6.29
C ASP A 135 9.40 8.09 6.26
N ALA A 136 10.68 7.70 6.25
CA ALA A 136 11.79 8.62 6.11
C ALA A 136 11.78 9.34 4.76
N VAL A 137 11.44 8.65 3.66
CA VAL A 137 11.17 9.30 2.37
C VAL A 137 10.07 10.36 2.50
N GLY A 138 8.93 10.02 3.10
CA GLY A 138 7.81 10.95 3.27
C GLY A 138 8.12 12.15 4.18
N LEU A 139 9.16 12.04 5.01
CA LEU A 139 9.66 13.11 5.88
C LEU A 139 10.86 13.87 5.29
N GLY A 140 11.31 13.50 4.08
CA GLY A 140 12.47 14.10 3.44
C GLY A 140 13.82 13.76 4.09
N GLU A 141 13.88 12.70 4.88
CA GLU A 141 15.06 12.28 5.65
C GLU A 141 15.85 11.23 4.86
N LEU A 142 16.65 11.68 3.88
CA LEU A 142 17.33 10.80 2.94
C LEU A 142 18.23 9.76 3.62
N GLU A 143 19.07 10.17 4.57
CA GLU A 143 20.02 9.27 5.24
C GLU A 143 19.31 8.19 6.05
N ALA A 144 18.21 8.54 6.73
CA ALA A 144 17.40 7.58 7.49
C ALA A 144 16.68 6.59 6.56
N ALA A 145 16.24 7.06 5.38
CA ALA A 145 15.64 6.21 4.36
C ALA A 145 16.65 5.20 3.80
N GLU A 146 17.87 5.65 3.46
CA GLU A 146 18.95 4.78 2.96
C GLU A 146 19.40 3.75 4.00
N ALA A 147 19.53 4.15 5.27
CA ALA A 147 19.90 3.24 6.36
C ALA A 147 18.84 2.13 6.54
N SER A 148 17.57 2.51 6.61
CA SER A 148 16.46 1.54 6.77
C SER A 148 16.31 0.64 5.54
N ALA A 149 16.47 1.19 4.33
CA ALA A 149 16.47 0.42 3.09
C ALA A 149 17.63 -0.58 3.02
N THR A 150 18.80 -0.23 3.55
CA THR A 150 19.96 -1.14 3.65
C THR A 150 19.63 -2.34 4.53
N THR A 151 18.96 -2.13 5.66
CA THR A 151 18.47 -3.23 6.51
C THR A 151 17.48 -4.13 5.75
N ALA A 152 16.51 -3.55 5.03
CA ALA A 152 15.57 -4.32 4.23
C ALA A 152 16.25 -5.10 3.09
N ILE A 153 17.27 -4.54 2.44
CA ILE A 153 18.07 -5.22 1.41
C ILE A 153 18.73 -6.46 2.02
N ALA A 154 19.43 -6.32 3.14
CA ALA A 154 20.13 -7.42 3.80
C ALA A 154 19.17 -8.56 4.19
N LEU A 155 17.97 -8.24 4.67
CA LEU A 155 16.95 -9.25 5.03
C LEU A 155 16.41 -10.03 3.81
N ALA A 156 16.40 -9.41 2.63
CA ALA A 156 15.93 -10.02 1.38
C ALA A 156 17.04 -10.74 0.58
N GLU A 157 18.29 -10.67 1.02
CA GLU A 157 19.41 -11.37 0.37
C GLU A 157 19.19 -12.88 0.33
N GLY A 158 19.43 -13.50 -0.82
CA GLY A 158 19.25 -14.95 -1.03
C GLY A 158 17.80 -15.44 -1.09
N ARG A 159 16.80 -14.61 -0.78
CA ARG A 159 15.37 -14.98 -0.77
C ARG A 159 14.71 -14.69 -2.11
N THR A 160 14.79 -15.65 -3.02
CA THR A 160 14.29 -15.50 -4.40
C THR A 160 12.77 -15.69 -4.50
N ASP A 161 12.15 -16.35 -3.53
CA ASP A 161 10.70 -16.58 -3.37
C ASP A 161 9.94 -15.34 -2.88
N TRP A 162 10.65 -14.36 -2.30
CA TRP A 162 10.12 -13.12 -1.74
C TRP A 162 9.74 -12.07 -2.80
N TRP A 163 8.90 -12.47 -3.77
CA TRP A 163 8.52 -11.58 -4.88
C TRP A 163 7.89 -10.27 -4.38
N ARG A 164 6.98 -10.33 -3.40
CA ARG A 164 6.24 -9.16 -2.90
C ARG A 164 7.16 -8.15 -2.22
N GLN A 165 8.06 -8.65 -1.39
CA GLN A 165 9.08 -7.88 -0.68
C GLN A 165 10.01 -7.20 -1.68
N ARG A 166 10.48 -7.93 -2.70
CA ARG A 166 11.39 -7.40 -3.72
C ARG A 166 10.72 -6.32 -4.59
N VAL A 167 9.46 -6.50 -4.96
CA VAL A 167 8.68 -5.47 -5.66
C VAL A 167 8.59 -4.20 -4.81
N ARG A 168 8.19 -4.32 -3.53
CA ARG A 168 8.06 -3.16 -2.63
C ARG A 168 9.42 -2.53 -2.30
N LEU A 169 10.49 -3.31 -2.27
CA LEU A 169 11.85 -2.80 -2.10
C LEU A 169 12.26 -1.92 -3.28
N ASP A 170 12.03 -2.36 -4.52
CA ASP A 170 12.32 -1.53 -5.68
C ASP A 170 11.40 -0.29 -5.75
N TRP A 171 10.18 -0.31 -5.19
CA TRP A 171 9.37 0.91 -5.01
C TRP A 171 10.04 1.92 -4.07
N VAL A 172 10.38 1.51 -2.84
CA VAL A 172 10.98 2.44 -1.88
C VAL A 172 12.34 2.94 -2.36
N ARG A 173 13.14 2.09 -3.01
CA ARG A 173 14.41 2.51 -3.62
C ARG A 173 14.19 3.51 -4.75
N SER A 174 13.11 3.38 -5.53
CA SER A 174 12.75 4.40 -6.52
C SER A 174 12.44 5.75 -5.86
N GLU A 175 11.71 5.73 -4.74
CA GLU A 175 11.39 6.96 -4.01
C GLU A 175 12.63 7.59 -3.36
N ILE A 176 13.58 6.79 -2.87
CA ILE A 176 14.89 7.25 -2.40
C ILE A 176 15.70 7.86 -3.56
N ASP A 177 15.75 7.18 -4.72
CA ASP A 177 16.44 7.66 -5.92
C ASP A 177 15.85 9.01 -6.39
N MET A 178 14.52 9.18 -6.32
CA MET A 178 13.84 10.47 -6.57
C MET A 178 14.21 11.54 -5.52
N LEU A 179 14.17 11.20 -4.23
CA LEU A 179 14.47 12.14 -3.14
C LEU A 179 15.91 12.70 -3.22
N ARG A 180 16.88 11.88 -3.66
CA ARG A 180 18.27 12.32 -3.88
C ARG A 180 18.50 13.04 -5.21
N GLY A 181 17.47 13.21 -6.04
CA GLY A 181 17.54 13.87 -7.35
C GLY A 181 17.98 12.98 -8.52
N ASP A 182 18.09 11.66 -8.34
CA ASP A 182 18.39 10.69 -9.40
C ASP A 182 17.13 9.97 -9.91
N SER A 183 16.24 10.77 -10.53
CA SER A 183 14.98 10.25 -11.07
C SER A 183 15.16 9.19 -12.16
N ALA A 184 16.30 9.21 -12.88
CA ALA A 184 16.62 8.22 -13.90
C ALA A 184 16.78 6.82 -13.28
N SER A 185 17.53 6.70 -12.18
CA SER A 185 17.59 5.45 -11.40
C SER A 185 16.22 5.05 -10.87
N GLY A 186 15.41 6.03 -10.43
CA GLY A 186 14.02 5.81 -10.02
C GLY A 186 13.16 5.12 -11.09
N VAL A 187 13.29 5.51 -12.36
CA VAL A 187 12.61 4.86 -13.49
C VAL A 187 13.09 3.42 -13.71
N ILE A 188 14.40 3.15 -13.57
CA ILE A 188 14.95 1.79 -13.69
C ILE A 188 14.40 0.87 -12.60
N ARG A 189 14.31 1.36 -11.36
CA ARG A 189 13.73 0.62 -10.23
C ARG A 189 12.28 0.25 -10.47
N THR A 190 11.47 1.20 -10.91
CA THR A 190 10.04 0.96 -11.17
C THR A 190 9.82 -0.02 -12.32
N ASN A 191 10.64 0.01 -13.37
CA ASN A 191 10.58 -1.00 -14.43
C ASN A 191 10.84 -2.42 -13.91
N ARG A 192 11.85 -2.61 -13.05
CA ARG A 192 12.11 -3.91 -12.42
C ARG A 192 10.95 -4.37 -11.55
N ALA A 193 10.40 -3.47 -10.74
CA ALA A 193 9.25 -3.76 -9.89
C ALA A 193 8.00 -4.15 -10.69
N ILE A 194 7.74 -3.44 -11.80
CA ILE A 194 6.63 -3.75 -12.71
C ILE A 194 6.82 -5.14 -13.33
N SER A 195 7.98 -5.43 -13.90
CA SER A 195 8.24 -6.74 -14.54
C SER A 195 8.09 -7.89 -13.55
N LEU A 196 8.59 -7.75 -12.32
CA LEU A 196 8.43 -8.78 -11.29
C LEU A 196 6.97 -8.93 -10.84
N ALA A 197 6.23 -7.83 -10.72
CA ALA A 197 4.81 -7.87 -10.39
C ALA A 197 3.95 -8.52 -11.50
N GLU A 198 4.30 -8.30 -12.76
CA GLU A 198 3.64 -8.92 -13.92
C GLU A 198 3.87 -10.43 -13.92
N THR A 199 5.11 -10.89 -13.76
CA THR A 199 5.43 -12.34 -13.72
C THR A 199 4.86 -13.03 -12.48
N SER A 200 4.64 -12.29 -11.39
CA SER A 200 4.01 -12.78 -10.16
C SER A 200 2.48 -12.73 -10.20
N GLY A 201 1.86 -12.29 -11.30
CA GLY A 201 0.41 -12.18 -11.43
C GLY A 201 -0.21 -11.24 -10.39
N ALA A 202 0.43 -10.11 -10.12
CA ALA A 202 0.09 -9.19 -9.03
C ALA A 202 -0.37 -7.81 -9.57
N PRO A 203 -1.58 -7.69 -10.14
CA PRO A 203 -1.99 -6.52 -10.93
C PRO A 203 -2.04 -5.21 -10.12
N ARG A 204 -2.36 -5.27 -8.83
CA ARG A 204 -2.31 -4.08 -7.95
C ARG A 204 -0.88 -3.58 -7.76
N HIS A 205 0.09 -4.49 -7.69
CA HIS A 205 1.50 -4.14 -7.59
C HIS A 205 2.00 -3.56 -8.94
N VAL A 206 1.51 -4.07 -10.07
CA VAL A 206 1.76 -3.45 -11.38
C VAL A 206 1.21 -2.02 -11.41
N ALA A 207 -0.02 -1.78 -10.97
CA ALA A 207 -0.61 -0.44 -10.92
C ALA A 207 0.20 0.54 -10.06
N LYS A 208 0.63 0.12 -8.86
CA LYS A 208 1.47 0.94 -7.98
C LYS A 208 2.85 1.22 -8.60
N GLY A 209 3.46 0.22 -9.25
CA GLY A 209 4.72 0.39 -9.97
C GLY A 209 4.61 1.39 -11.13
N LEU A 210 3.52 1.32 -11.91
CA LEU A 210 3.23 2.26 -12.98
C LEU A 210 3.01 3.70 -12.48
N LEU A 211 2.30 3.85 -11.36
CA LEU A 211 2.11 5.15 -10.70
C LEU A 211 3.47 5.76 -10.31
N LEU A 212 4.31 5.00 -9.60
CA LEU A 212 5.65 5.46 -9.20
C LEU A 212 6.53 5.77 -10.41
N ARG A 213 6.46 4.96 -11.48
CA ARG A 213 7.19 5.24 -12.72
C ARG A 213 6.75 6.57 -13.32
N GLY A 214 5.44 6.83 -13.34
CA GLY A 214 4.89 8.11 -13.79
C GLY A 214 5.46 9.29 -13.00
N VAL A 215 5.50 9.19 -11.66
CA VAL A 215 6.09 10.22 -10.78
C VAL A 215 7.58 10.42 -11.09
N ALA A 216 8.36 9.35 -11.22
CA ALA A 216 9.78 9.44 -11.56
C ALA A 216 10.01 10.07 -12.95
N GLN A 217 9.15 9.76 -13.92
CA GLN A 217 9.19 10.35 -15.25
C GLN A 217 8.86 11.85 -15.25
N VAL A 218 7.89 12.29 -14.41
CA VAL A 218 7.63 13.72 -14.21
C VAL A 218 8.88 14.43 -13.69
N GLN A 219 9.52 13.90 -12.64
CA GLN A 219 10.71 14.52 -12.06
C GLN A 219 11.92 14.48 -13.00
N ALA A 220 12.01 13.48 -13.88
CA ALA A 220 13.02 13.41 -14.94
C ALA A 220 12.71 14.31 -16.15
N GLY A 221 11.56 14.96 -16.21
CA GLY A 221 11.13 15.81 -17.34
C GLY A 221 10.56 15.04 -18.56
N SER A 222 10.36 13.73 -18.46
CA SER A 222 9.78 12.88 -19.50
C SER A 222 8.25 12.89 -19.44
N LEU A 223 7.64 14.05 -19.73
CA LEU A 223 6.22 14.30 -19.44
C LEU A 223 5.24 13.44 -20.28
N ASP A 224 5.54 13.19 -21.55
CA ASP A 224 4.68 12.36 -22.40
C ASP A 224 4.67 10.90 -21.95
N GLU A 225 5.84 10.36 -21.61
CA GLU A 225 5.96 9.02 -21.04
C GLU A 225 5.31 8.94 -19.66
N ALA A 226 5.41 10.00 -18.85
CA ALA A 226 4.75 10.08 -17.56
C ALA A 226 3.23 9.97 -17.70
N VAL A 227 2.61 10.76 -18.59
CA VAL A 227 1.16 10.69 -18.84
C VAL A 227 0.74 9.30 -19.30
N SER A 228 1.53 8.65 -20.15
CA SER A 228 1.27 7.26 -20.59
C SER A 228 1.30 6.26 -19.42
N SER A 229 2.35 6.31 -18.58
CA SER A 229 2.47 5.45 -17.40
C SER A 229 1.36 5.70 -16.38
N LEU A 230 1.05 6.96 -16.09
CA LEU A 230 -0.01 7.34 -15.15
C LEU A 230 -1.38 6.88 -15.64
N ARG A 231 -1.69 7.02 -16.93
CA ARG A 231 -2.99 6.57 -17.47
C ARG A 231 -3.13 5.05 -17.33
N ARG A 232 -2.08 4.30 -17.63
CA ARG A 232 -2.06 2.84 -17.41
C ARG A 232 -2.25 2.49 -15.93
N ALA A 233 -1.60 3.23 -15.03
CA ALA A 233 -1.75 3.04 -13.59
C ALA A 233 -3.20 3.29 -13.14
N ALA A 234 -3.79 4.40 -13.57
CA ALA A 234 -5.14 4.82 -13.19
C ALA A 234 -6.20 3.83 -13.69
N THR A 235 -6.19 3.49 -14.98
CA THR A 235 -7.14 2.52 -15.56
C THR A 235 -7.03 1.15 -14.92
N LEU A 236 -5.81 0.66 -14.66
CA LEU A 236 -5.63 -0.62 -13.99
C LEU A 236 -6.14 -0.56 -12.55
N ALA A 237 -5.80 0.50 -11.80
CA ALA A 237 -6.26 0.71 -10.44
C ALA A 237 -7.79 0.78 -10.34
N GLU A 238 -8.46 1.48 -11.26
CA GLU A 238 -9.93 1.55 -11.32
C GLU A 238 -10.56 0.19 -11.59
N SER A 239 -10.02 -0.59 -12.54
CA SER A 239 -10.55 -1.94 -12.83
C SER A 239 -10.43 -2.91 -11.65
N LEU A 240 -9.51 -2.63 -10.73
CA LEU A 240 -9.31 -3.36 -9.47
C LEU A 240 -10.11 -2.78 -8.29
N GLY A 241 -10.74 -1.62 -8.43
CA GLY A 241 -11.35 -0.90 -7.31
C GLY A 241 -10.32 -0.33 -6.32
N ALA A 242 -9.07 -0.12 -6.75
CA ALA A 242 -7.99 0.39 -5.92
C ALA A 242 -7.92 1.93 -5.94
N ALA A 243 -8.95 2.58 -5.38
CA ALA A 243 -9.08 4.04 -5.36
C ALA A 243 -7.81 4.80 -4.89
N PRO A 244 -7.05 4.34 -3.87
CA PRO A 244 -5.79 4.96 -3.45
C PRO A 244 -4.71 5.08 -4.52
N LEU A 245 -4.73 4.20 -5.52
CA LEU A 245 -3.78 4.24 -6.64
C LEU A 245 -4.32 5.03 -7.83
N ALA A 246 -5.65 5.03 -8.02
CA ALA A 246 -6.31 5.71 -9.12
C ALA A 246 -6.31 7.24 -8.94
N TRP A 247 -6.70 7.75 -7.76
CA TRP A 247 -6.86 9.18 -7.57
C TRP A 247 -5.57 10.00 -7.79
N PRO A 248 -4.37 9.61 -7.28
CA PRO A 248 -3.17 10.42 -7.49
C PRO A 248 -2.70 10.34 -8.94
N ALA A 249 -2.91 9.19 -9.61
CA ALA A 249 -2.59 9.04 -11.03
C ALA A 249 -3.43 10.01 -11.88
N TRP A 250 -4.73 10.08 -11.61
CA TRP A 250 -5.63 11.02 -12.29
C TRP A 250 -5.35 12.47 -11.95
N ALA A 251 -5.03 12.80 -10.70
CA ALA A 251 -4.65 14.16 -10.31
C ALA A 251 -3.43 14.64 -11.11
N LEU A 252 -2.39 13.81 -11.21
CA LEU A 252 -1.18 14.11 -11.98
C LEU A 252 -1.45 14.24 -13.48
N ILE A 253 -2.28 13.36 -14.08
CA ILE A 253 -2.69 13.50 -15.49
C ILE A 253 -3.42 14.83 -15.68
N GLY A 254 -4.34 15.17 -14.78
CA GLY A 254 -5.06 16.43 -14.77
C GLY A 254 -4.13 17.64 -14.82
N ALA A 255 -3.17 17.69 -13.90
CA ALA A 255 -2.18 18.76 -13.82
C ALA A 255 -1.29 18.83 -15.09
N LEU A 256 -0.76 17.70 -15.54
CA LEU A 256 0.16 17.63 -16.70
C LEU A 256 -0.51 17.98 -18.04
N THR A 257 -1.84 17.88 -18.13
CA THR A 257 -2.58 18.09 -19.38
C THR A 257 -3.39 19.38 -19.42
N ALA A 258 -3.34 20.19 -18.36
CA ALA A 258 -4.18 21.37 -18.19
C ALA A 258 -4.09 22.37 -19.36
N GLU A 259 -2.88 22.68 -19.83
CA GLU A 259 -2.66 23.65 -20.91
C GLU A 259 -2.96 23.06 -22.30
N ALA A 260 -2.41 21.88 -22.58
CA ALA A 260 -2.47 21.30 -23.92
C ALA A 260 -3.80 20.60 -24.24
N ARG A 261 -4.48 20.04 -23.23
CA ARG A 261 -5.69 19.22 -23.38
C ARG A 261 -6.69 19.49 -22.23
N PRO A 262 -7.32 20.69 -22.17
CA PRO A 262 -8.15 21.10 -21.03
C PRO A 262 -9.36 20.18 -20.74
N SER A 263 -9.99 19.60 -21.77
CA SER A 263 -11.11 18.67 -21.59
C SER A 263 -10.70 17.34 -20.96
N GLU A 264 -9.52 16.82 -21.35
CA GLU A 264 -8.93 15.64 -20.73
C GLU A 264 -8.55 15.92 -19.28
N SER A 265 -7.92 17.07 -19.04
CA SER A 265 -7.55 17.53 -17.70
C SER A 265 -8.78 17.59 -16.78
N ALA A 266 -9.87 18.23 -17.22
CA ALA A 266 -11.11 18.32 -16.46
C ALA A 266 -11.70 16.94 -16.11
N THR A 267 -11.65 15.99 -17.04
CA THR A 267 -12.13 14.62 -16.82
C THR A 267 -11.27 13.89 -15.80
N ALA A 268 -9.94 13.97 -15.93
CA ALA A 268 -9.00 13.36 -15.00
C ALA A 268 -9.16 13.94 -13.58
N LEU A 269 -9.23 15.26 -13.45
CA LEU A 269 -9.44 15.91 -12.15
C LEU A 269 -10.80 15.53 -11.53
N ALA A 270 -11.85 15.35 -12.33
CA ALA A 270 -13.14 14.85 -11.82
C ALA A 270 -13.01 13.44 -11.22
N SER A 271 -12.32 12.52 -11.90
CA SER A 271 -12.05 11.17 -11.37
C SER A 271 -11.20 11.21 -10.09
N ALA A 272 -10.17 12.06 -10.05
CA ALA A 272 -9.34 12.24 -8.86
C ALA A 272 -10.16 12.75 -7.66
N ARG A 273 -11.01 13.77 -7.86
CA ARG A 273 -11.91 14.30 -6.82
C ARG A 273 -12.88 13.25 -6.31
N ALA A 274 -13.44 12.41 -7.18
CA ALA A 274 -14.32 11.32 -6.77
C ALA A 274 -13.60 10.29 -5.87
N GLY A 275 -12.36 9.93 -6.22
CA GLY A 275 -11.53 9.03 -5.40
C GLY A 275 -11.20 9.61 -4.02
N VAL A 276 -10.83 10.89 -3.94
CA VAL A 276 -10.56 11.59 -2.68
C VAL A 276 -11.79 11.60 -1.76
N ARG A 277 -12.97 11.88 -2.30
CA ARG A 277 -14.23 11.89 -1.55
C ARG A 277 -14.59 10.48 -1.06
N THR A 278 -14.44 9.47 -1.91
CA THR A 278 -14.69 8.06 -1.54
C THR A 278 -13.83 7.62 -0.35
N ILE A 279 -12.54 8.03 -0.33
CA ILE A 279 -11.66 7.76 0.82
C ILE A 279 -12.13 8.54 2.05
N ALA A 280 -12.52 9.81 1.90
CA ALA A 280 -13.01 10.65 3.00
C ALA A 280 -14.27 10.07 3.66
N ASP A 281 -15.20 9.52 2.86
CA ASP A 281 -16.48 8.99 3.33
C ASP A 281 -16.33 7.77 4.26
N ASP A 282 -15.25 6.99 4.14
CA ASP A 282 -14.98 5.84 5.02
C ASP A 282 -14.14 6.22 6.25
N LEU A 283 -13.52 7.41 6.28
CA LEU A 283 -12.66 7.84 7.39
C LEU A 283 -13.47 8.25 8.63
N PRO A 284 -12.94 8.02 9.85
CA PRO A 284 -13.48 8.63 11.06
C PRO A 284 -13.51 10.16 10.96
N PRO A 285 -14.50 10.87 11.52
CA PRO A 285 -14.68 12.31 11.28
C PRO A 285 -13.44 13.18 11.48
N PRO A 286 -12.62 13.01 12.54
CA PRO A 286 -11.40 13.81 12.71
C PRO A 286 -10.37 13.55 11.59
N LEU A 287 -10.27 12.32 11.11
CA LEU A 287 -9.34 11.96 10.03
C LEU A 287 -9.85 12.41 8.68
N ALA A 288 -11.16 12.29 8.42
CA ALA A 288 -11.79 12.82 7.22
C ALA A 288 -11.56 14.33 7.09
N GLN A 289 -11.69 15.08 8.20
CA GLN A 289 -11.39 16.50 8.24
C GLN A 289 -9.92 16.76 7.87
N THR A 290 -8.96 16.14 8.57
CA THR A 290 -7.53 16.36 8.28
C THR A 290 -7.13 15.94 6.86
N TRP A 291 -7.77 14.91 6.31
CA TRP A 291 -7.57 14.47 4.93
C TRP A 291 -8.03 15.54 3.93
N LEU A 292 -9.22 16.11 4.12
CA LEU A 292 -9.78 17.14 3.24
C LEU A 292 -9.07 18.49 3.39
N GLU A 293 -8.40 18.75 4.51
CA GLU A 293 -7.62 19.96 4.77
C GLU A 293 -6.19 19.90 4.23
N ARG A 294 -5.73 18.75 3.72
CA ARG A 294 -4.40 18.65 3.12
C ARG A 294 -4.26 19.62 1.93
N PRO A 295 -3.16 20.39 1.82
CA PRO A 295 -3.01 21.42 0.79
C PRO A 295 -3.24 20.92 -0.65
N ASP A 296 -2.68 19.76 -0.99
CA ASP A 296 -2.83 19.13 -2.31
C ASP A 296 -4.28 18.72 -2.62
N ILE A 297 -5.03 18.33 -1.58
CA ILE A 297 -6.43 17.95 -1.70
C ILE A 297 -7.34 19.18 -1.77
N VAL A 298 -7.06 20.22 -0.98
CA VAL A 298 -7.77 21.51 -1.05
C VAL A 298 -7.64 22.09 -2.46
N GLU A 299 -6.43 22.09 -3.02
CA GLU A 299 -6.19 22.55 -4.40
C GLU A 299 -6.97 21.70 -5.42
N LEU A 300 -6.94 20.37 -5.28
CA LEU A 300 -7.68 19.48 -6.17
C LEU A 300 -9.20 19.65 -6.10
N LEU A 301 -9.74 19.96 -4.92
CA LEU A 301 -11.16 20.16 -4.66
C LEU A 301 -11.66 21.57 -4.97
N ALA A 302 -10.76 22.51 -5.28
CA ALA A 302 -11.11 23.84 -5.71
C ALA A 302 -12.01 23.80 -6.97
N PRO A 303 -12.97 24.74 -7.09
CA PRO A 303 -13.95 24.78 -8.18
C PRO A 303 -13.33 25.04 -9.55
#